data_AF-A0A564JKL7-F1
#
_entry.id   AF-A0A564JKL7-F1
#
_cell.length_a   1.000
_cell.length_b   1.000
_cell.length_c   1.000
_cell.angle_alpha   90.00
_cell.angle_beta   90.00
_cell.angle_gamma   90.00
#
_symmetry.space_group_name_H-M   'P 1'
#
loop_
_entity.id
_entity.type
_entity.pdbx_description
1 polymer ?
#
loop_
_entity_poly.entity_id
_entity_poly.type
_entity_poly.pdbx_seq_one_letter_code
_entity_poly.pdbx_strand_id
1 'polypeptide(L)'
;MDKFIDWHPADIIAGLRKKGTSLAAESRRNGLSSSTLANALTRPWPKGELIIANALETDPWIIWPSRYHDPHTHQFIDRTQMMRQRKSNK
;
A
#
# COMPACT_ATOMS: atom_id res chain seq x y z
N MET A 1 -8.67 -18.12 -15.15
CA MET A 1 -8.98 -17.33 -13.95
C MET A 1 -7.70 -16.68 -13.50
N ASP A 2 -7.49 -15.42 -13.87
CA ASP A 2 -6.38 -14.64 -13.31
C ASP A 2 -6.67 -14.43 -11.83
N LYS A 3 -5.94 -15.15 -11.00
CA LYS A 3 -6.11 -15.10 -9.55
C LYS A 3 -5.41 -13.82 -9.10
N PHE A 4 -6.19 -12.79 -8.78
CA PHE A 4 -5.68 -11.58 -8.14
C PHE A 4 -5.23 -11.92 -6.70
N ILE A 5 -4.00 -12.43 -6.57
CA ILE A 5 -3.41 -12.82 -5.29
C ILE A 5 -2.61 -11.64 -4.73
N ASP A 6 -3.02 -11.15 -3.58
CA ASP A 6 -2.24 -10.17 -2.83
C ASP A 6 -0.93 -10.78 -2.31
N TRP A 7 0.12 -9.97 -2.26
CA TRP A 7 1.38 -10.35 -1.65
C TRP A 7 1.17 -10.74 -0.19
N HIS A 8 1.88 -11.77 0.24
CA HIS A 8 1.85 -12.14 1.65
C HIS A 8 2.47 -11.01 2.48
N PRO A 9 1.92 -10.66 3.67
CA PRO A 9 2.47 -9.59 4.51
C PRO A 9 3.96 -9.78 4.84
N ALA A 10 4.42 -11.02 4.97
CA ALA A 10 5.82 -11.33 5.20
C ALA A 10 6.73 -10.95 4.01
N ASP A 11 6.25 -11.11 2.77
CA ASP A 11 7.01 -10.76 1.57
C ASP A 11 7.15 -9.25 1.42
N ILE A 12 6.10 -8.50 1.78
CA ILE A 12 6.13 -7.03 1.85
C ILE A 12 7.18 -6.59 2.88
N ILE A 13 7.15 -7.16 4.09
CA ILE A 13 8.12 -6.84 5.14
C ILE A 13 9.55 -7.21 4.72
N ALA A 14 9.72 -8.38 4.10
CA ALA A 14 11.01 -8.83 3.58
C ALA A 14 11.53 -7.90 2.47
N GLY A 15 10.66 -7.48 1.55
CA GLY A 15 10.99 -6.51 0.50
C GLY A 15 11.47 -5.19 1.07
N LEU A 16 10.76 -4.65 2.07
CA LEU A 16 11.15 -3.40 2.74
C LEU A 16 12.52 -3.55 3.42
N ARG A 17 12.77 -4.68 4.08
CA ARG A 17 14.07 -4.96 4.72
C ARG A 17 15.20 -5.09 3.69
N LYS A 18 14.95 -5.72 2.53
CA LYS A 18 15.92 -5.80 1.43
C LYS A 18 16.27 -4.42 0.87
N LYS A 19 15.31 -3.49 0.87
CA LYS A 19 15.52 -2.07 0.54
C LYS A 19 16.17 -1.26 1.67
N GLY A 20 16.52 -1.89 2.79
CA GLY A 20 17.13 -1.22 3.94
C GLY A 20 16.17 -0.36 4.75
N THR A 21 14.85 -0.58 4.62
CA THR A 21 13.83 0.15 5.37
C THR A 21 12.89 -0.78 6.15
N SER A 22 11.93 -0.20 6.86
CA SER A 22 10.91 -0.92 7.62
C SER A 22 9.60 -0.13 7.63
N LEU A 23 8.48 -0.79 7.93
CA LEU A 23 7.18 -0.12 8.08
C LEU A 23 7.26 1.04 9.08
N ALA A 24 7.95 0.85 10.21
CA ALA A 24 8.11 1.90 11.21
C ALA A 24 8.96 3.07 10.71
N ALA A 25 9.99 2.80 9.90
CA ALA A 25 10.81 3.84 9.28
C ALA A 25 10.00 4.62 8.25
N GLU A 26 9.27 3.94 7.37
CA GLU A 26 8.40 4.58 6.36
C GLU A 26 7.25 5.37 7.00
N SER A 27 6.68 4.87 8.10
CA SER A 27 5.67 5.61 8.87
C SER A 27 6.24 6.95 9.36
N ARG A 28 7.44 6.93 9.96
CA ARG A 28 8.13 8.14 10.44
C ARG A 28 8.47 9.10 9.30
N ARG A 29 8.98 8.61 8.16
CA ARG A 29 9.26 9.44 6.98
C ARG A 29 8.01 10.17 6.47
N ASN A 30 6.83 9.57 6.64
CA ASN A 30 5.55 10.11 6.19
C ASN A 30 4.79 10.88 7.28
N GLY A 31 5.40 11.14 8.44
CA GLY A 31 4.78 11.88 9.55
C GLY A 31 3.65 11.12 10.25
N LEU A 32 3.66 9.79 10.18
CA LEU A 32 2.70 8.89 10.82
C LEU A 32 3.32 8.25 12.07
N SER A 33 2.48 7.79 13.01
CA SER A 33 2.99 7.03 14.16
C SER A 33 3.61 5.71 13.70
N SER A 34 4.65 5.21 14.36
CA SER A 34 5.42 4.03 13.92
C SER A 34 4.58 2.77 13.64
N SER A 35 3.41 2.63 14.25
CA SER A 35 2.49 1.50 14.05
C SER A 35 1.42 1.75 12.99
N THR A 36 1.18 3.00 12.58
CA THR A 36 0.08 3.34 11.67
C THR A 36 0.21 2.65 10.31
N LEU A 37 1.43 2.59 9.75
CA LEU A 37 1.66 1.97 8.44
C LEU A 37 1.39 0.47 8.41
N ALA A 38 1.55 -0.22 9.55
CA ALA A 38 1.26 -1.65 9.65
C ALA A 38 -0.22 -1.98 9.39
N ASN A 39 -1.13 -1.03 9.60
CA ASN A 39 -2.56 -1.22 9.33
C ASN A 39 -2.86 -1.46 7.85
N ALA A 40 -2.01 -0.98 6.93
CA ALA A 40 -2.19 -1.18 5.48
C ALA A 40 -2.10 -2.67 5.08
N LEU A 41 -1.38 -3.48 5.87
CA LEU A 41 -1.24 -4.92 5.62
C LEU A 41 -2.58 -5.66 5.80
N THR A 42 -3.39 -5.24 6.77
CA THR A 42 -4.62 -5.95 7.16
C THR A 42 -5.89 -5.29 6.62
N ARG A 43 -5.87 -3.98 6.37
CA ARG A 43 -7.05 -3.22 5.93
C ARG A 43 -6.74 -2.40 4.67
N PRO A 44 -7.69 -2.31 3.71
CA PRO A 44 -7.58 -1.42 2.56
C PRO A 44 -7.34 0.03 3.01
N TRP A 45 -6.15 0.54 2.73
CA TRP A 45 -5.78 1.91 3.08
C TRP A 45 -4.95 2.50 1.95
N PRO A 46 -5.59 3.12 0.94
CA PRO A 46 -4.92 3.52 -0.29
C PRO A 46 -3.66 4.38 -0.07
N LYS A 47 -3.69 5.28 0.92
CA LYS A 47 -2.51 6.10 1.26
C LYS A 47 -1.36 5.28 1.86
N GLY A 48 -1.66 4.34 2.75
CA GLY A 48 -0.64 3.48 3.34
C GLY A 48 -0.08 2.48 2.34
N GLU A 49 -0.95 1.92 1.49
CA GLU A 49 -0.57 1.05 0.38
C GLU A 49 0.38 1.77 -0.59
N LEU A 50 0.07 3.02 -0.96
CA LEU A 50 0.95 3.82 -1.83
C LEU A 50 2.31 4.10 -1.18
N ILE A 51 2.35 4.40 0.12
CA ILE A 51 3.63 4.60 0.84
C ILE A 51 4.48 3.33 0.79
N ILE A 52 3.89 2.17 1.04
CA ILE A 52 4.59 0.88 1.00
C ILE A 52 5.06 0.57 -0.43
N ALA A 53 4.18 0.76 -1.42
CA ALA A 53 4.48 0.51 -2.81
C ALA A 53 5.64 1.39 -3.31
N ASN A 54 5.61 2.69 -3.01
CA ASN A 54 6.70 3.62 -3.30
C ASN A 54 8.02 3.18 -2.65
N ALA A 55 7.98 2.73 -1.39
CA ALA A 55 9.18 2.24 -0.70
C ALA A 55 9.74 0.93 -1.29
N LEU A 56 8.91 0.16 -1.99
CA LEU A 56 9.28 -1.04 -2.73
C LEU A 56 9.57 -0.77 -4.22
N GLU A 57 9.47 0.50 -4.68
CA GLU A 57 9.61 0.91 -6.08
C GLU A 57 8.66 0.14 -7.02
N THR A 58 7.43 -0.07 -6.58
CA THR A 58 6.36 -0.73 -7.34
C THR A 58 5.06 0.03 -7.15
N ASP A 59 4.02 -0.39 -7.86
CA ASP A 59 2.68 0.14 -7.71
C ASP A 59 1.84 -0.65 -6.70
N PRO A 60 0.86 -0.02 -6.02
CA PRO A 60 0.03 -0.67 -5.02
C PRO A 60 -0.86 -1.78 -5.60
N TRP A 61 -1.26 -1.69 -6.87
CA TRP A 61 -2.03 -2.74 -7.54
C TRP A 61 -1.22 -3.99 -7.89
N ILE A 62 0.12 -3.92 -7.86
CA ILE A 62 0.98 -5.10 -8.00
C ILE A 62 1.06 -5.87 -6.68
N ILE A 63 1.05 -5.15 -5.55
CA ILE A 63 1.10 -5.74 -4.21
C ILE A 63 -0.28 -6.26 -3.78
N TRP A 64 -1.33 -5.49 -4.07
CA TRP A 64 -2.72 -5.83 -3.71
C TRP A 64 -3.65 -5.83 -4.93
N PRO A 65 -3.42 -6.70 -5.93
CA PRO A 65 -4.27 -6.75 -7.12
C PRO A 65 -5.76 -6.99 -6.77
N SER A 66 -6.07 -7.73 -5.70
CA SER A 66 -7.47 -7.97 -5.30
C SER A 66 -8.19 -6.72 -4.84
N ARG A 67 -7.45 -5.67 -4.42
CA ARG A 67 -8.02 -4.39 -3.98
C ARG A 67 -8.27 -3.45 -5.14
N TYR A 68 -7.44 -3.51 -6.18
CA TYR A 68 -7.42 -2.59 -7.33
C TYR A 68 -8.03 -3.17 -8.60
N HIS A 69 -8.48 -4.43 -8.60
CA HIS A 69 -9.21 -5.03 -9.72
C HIS A 69 -10.59 -5.53 -9.29
N ASP A 70 -11.58 -5.28 -10.12
CA ASP A 70 -12.92 -5.84 -9.92
C ASP A 70 -12.88 -7.37 -10.15
N PRO A 71 -13.37 -8.18 -9.21
CA PRO A 71 -13.29 -9.65 -9.31
C PRO A 71 -14.16 -10.24 -10.44
N HIS A 72 -15.12 -9.48 -10.98
CA HIS A 72 -16.03 -9.92 -12.02
C HIS A 72 -15.68 -9.30 -13.37
N THR A 73 -15.50 -7.98 -13.40
CA THR A 73 -15.25 -7.24 -14.65
C THR A 73 -13.76 -7.13 -14.98
N HIS A 74 -12.87 -7.48 -14.04
CA HIS A 74 -11.41 -7.37 -14.14
C HIS A 74 -10.93 -5.94 -14.42
N GLN A 75 -11.83 -4.95 -14.33
CA GLN A 75 -11.49 -3.55 -14.54
C GLN A 75 -10.63 -3.02 -13.40
N PHE A 76 -9.67 -2.16 -13.76
CA PHE A 76 -8.83 -1.48 -12.81
C PHE A 76 -9.63 -0.39 -12.08
N ILE A 77 -9.61 -0.44 -10.75
CA ILE A 77 -10.24 0.54 -9.86
C ILE A 77 -9.14 1.43 -9.30
N ASP A 78 -9.12 2.68 -9.76
CA ASP A 78 -8.22 3.69 -9.21
C ASP A 78 -8.68 4.14 -7.81
N ARG A 79 -8.17 3.45 -6.78
CA ARG A 79 -8.45 3.80 -5.37
C ARG A 79 -7.67 5.02 -4.89
N THR A 80 -6.75 5.58 -5.69
CA THR A 80 -6.03 6.80 -5.29
C THR A 80 -6.99 7.99 -5.19
N GLN A 81 -8.11 7.95 -5.92
CA GLN A 81 -9.19 8.93 -5.85
C GLN A 81 -9.92 8.93 -4.50
N MET A 82 -9.86 7.82 -3.74
CA MET A 82 -10.42 7.72 -2.38
C MET A 82 -9.49 8.33 -1.32
N MET A 83 -8.28 8.74 -1.68
CA MET A 83 -7.37 9.39 -0.74
C MET A 83 -7.89 10.77 -0.37
N ARG A 84 -8.16 10.97 0.91
CA ARG A 84 -8.51 12.30 1.44
C ARG A 84 -7.38 13.27 1.11
N GLN A 85 -7.69 14.28 0.30
CA GLN A 85 -6.75 15.36 -0.01
C GLN A 85 -6.30 16.01 1.28
N ARG A 86 -4.99 16.26 1.39
CA ARG A 86 -4.42 16.99 2.51
C ARG A 86 -5.02 18.40 2.45
N LYS A 87 -5.75 18.82 3.48
CA LYS A 87 -6.13 20.24 3.62
C LYS A 87 -4.81 21.02 3.63
N SER A 88 -4.55 21.77 2.56
CA SER A 88 -3.45 22.73 2.53
C SER A 88 -3.82 23.82 3.53
N ASN A 89 -3.26 23.76 4.74
CA ASN A 89 -3.25 24.96 5.58
C ASN A 89 -2.26 25.91 4.92
N LYS A 90 -2.83 26.91 4.25
CA LYS A 90 -2.11 28.12 3.85
C LYS A 90 -1.81 28.96 5.09
#